data_AF-A0AAN6PA68-F1
#
_entry.id   AF-A0AAN6PA68-F1
#
_cell.length_a   1.000
_cell.length_b   1.000
_cell.length_c   1.000
_cell.angle_alpha   90.00
_cell.angle_beta   90.00
_cell.angle_gamma   90.00
#
_symmetry.space_group_name_H-M   'P 1'
#
loop_
_entity.id
_entity.type
_entity.pdbx_description
1 polymer ?
#
loop_
_entity_poly.entity_id
_entity_poly.type
_entity_poly.pdbx_seq_one_letter_code
_entity_poly.pdbx_strand_id
1 'polypeptide(L)'
;MLDQDDSPSPGCESRESPRASKPDESIPRSESSDDGSDNTAPRLHAKTLLAVLAVCLIYFAQLVSLVGAGVQGQTIGAHFNDTTKVVWFPGAIAIFTVVLGPVVSQVADYWGRKWSLVTLTFIGAVGSVLISRASSVNTTIAGFCLVGVAFGTQPLLHVVASEVLPRRWRGWAQACPVGFSTLGSIVGLFVGAALNRNSNPNSDGFRYYFYLAMACFLIAAVICALVYNPPPLPGQLALTQREKLAKLDWLGYLLFSTGLVLFSVGLSYSKNPYEWSDPRVSATFAVGLALSLALVVYETRYKKDGLFHHGLFSRNRNFSIACVAIFLEGLAFFAVNSYFSFQVGVLYEPDAMLVAVRYSLKFVFTALFGCVAGWYCTRTRRVRWITVAAFLLLIAFFVCMATSDRGSDDAVWGYAVLMGVSFGILLTTLITVAQLSTPPELISIASGLFIGVRSLGGTVGLAIYNAVFNEAMSRVGQNVGDTVVPEGLAVDDLPAFVAALVKRNETALLGIRGVTPEIIDSGVTALLDTYVVSFRHVWITAGCFVVVAAIASVFLMEEENEFNMRIDNPIEKREELYST
;
A
#
# COMPACT_ATOMS: atom_id res chain seq x y z
N MET A 1 -72.86 -10.60 51.41
CA MET A 1 -72.96 -11.23 50.07
C MET A 1 -71.66 -11.98 49.88
N LEU A 2 -71.53 -13.14 50.54
CA LEU A 2 -71.97 -14.48 50.05
C LEU A 2 -71.13 -14.83 48.81
N ASP A 3 -70.34 -15.91 48.72
CA ASP A 3 -70.18 -17.10 49.55
C ASP A 3 -68.98 -17.91 49.00
N GLN A 4 -68.22 -18.53 49.92
CA GLN A 4 -67.78 -19.96 49.95
C GLN A 4 -67.14 -20.64 48.71
N ASP A 5 -66.27 -21.64 48.77
CA ASP A 5 -65.59 -22.48 49.78
C ASP A 5 -64.40 -23.11 48.98
N ASP A 6 -63.27 -23.59 49.51
CA ASP A 6 -63.13 -24.77 50.35
C ASP A 6 -61.66 -24.89 50.86
N SER A 7 -61.52 -25.27 52.13
CA SER A 7 -60.31 -25.80 52.77
C SER A 7 -60.22 -27.34 52.53
N PRO A 8 -59.25 -28.17 53.03
CA PRO A 8 -58.22 -27.93 54.06
C PRO A 8 -56.81 -28.55 53.79
N SER A 9 -55.81 -28.08 54.54
CA SER A 9 -54.57 -28.84 54.88
C SER A 9 -54.87 -29.82 56.04
N PRO A 10 -54.18 -30.98 56.24
CA PRO A 10 -53.00 -30.96 57.14
C PRO A 10 -52.00 -32.15 57.06
N GLY A 11 -50.85 -31.97 57.75
CA GLY A 11 -50.03 -33.03 58.36
C GLY A 11 -48.92 -33.59 57.47
N CYS A 12 -47.67 -33.83 57.89
CA CYS A 12 -46.93 -33.89 59.16
C CYS A 12 -45.45 -33.69 58.69
N GLU A 13 -44.46 -33.16 59.41
CA GLU A 13 -43.97 -33.58 60.72
C GLU A 13 -42.73 -32.73 61.11
N SER A 14 -42.59 -32.49 62.41
CA SER A 14 -41.36 -32.25 63.19
C SER A 14 -40.40 -31.07 62.89
N ARG A 15 -40.40 -30.15 63.85
CA ARG A 15 -39.28 -29.27 64.27
C ARG A 15 -38.08 -30.08 64.77
N GLU A 16 -36.84 -29.66 64.46
CA GLU A 16 -35.81 -29.22 65.42
C GLU A 16 -34.44 -28.94 64.73
N SER A 17 -33.78 -27.87 65.19
CA SER A 17 -32.43 -27.38 64.87
C SER A 17 -31.41 -28.05 65.83
N PRO A 18 -30.11 -28.33 65.52
CA PRO A 18 -29.06 -27.29 65.40
C PRO A 18 -27.77 -27.58 64.58
N ARG A 19 -27.08 -26.48 64.20
CA ARG A 19 -25.62 -26.28 63.90
C ARG A 19 -24.80 -27.39 63.19
N ALA A 20 -24.21 -27.05 62.03
CA ALA A 20 -22.77 -27.26 61.76
C ALA A 20 -22.29 -26.51 60.49
N SER A 21 -21.10 -25.95 60.61
CA SER A 21 -20.29 -25.18 59.66
C SER A 21 -19.92 -25.89 58.35
N LYS A 22 -19.94 -25.14 57.24
CA LYS A 22 -18.89 -25.16 56.21
C LYS A 22 -18.59 -23.73 55.76
N PRO A 23 -17.30 -23.34 55.61
CA PRO A 23 -16.93 -22.00 55.18
C PRO A 23 -17.23 -21.84 53.70
N ASP A 24 -17.89 -20.73 53.34
CA ASP A 24 -17.93 -20.26 51.96
C ASP A 24 -16.50 -20.03 51.51
N GLU A 25 -16.10 -20.82 50.52
CA GLU A 25 -14.85 -20.69 49.79
C GLU A 25 -14.93 -19.38 49.01
N SER A 26 -14.60 -18.28 49.69
CA SER A 26 -14.32 -17.00 49.07
C SER A 26 -13.15 -17.21 48.14
N ILE A 27 -13.44 -17.39 46.85
CA ILE A 27 -12.47 -17.27 45.77
C ILE A 27 -11.69 -15.99 46.06
N PRO A 28 -10.37 -16.05 46.32
CA PRO A 28 -9.62 -14.84 46.53
C PRO A 28 -9.72 -14.09 45.21
N ARG A 29 -10.38 -12.94 45.23
CA ARG A 29 -10.04 -11.86 44.30
C ARG A 29 -8.55 -11.64 44.54
N SER A 30 -7.72 -12.27 43.72
CA SER A 30 -6.37 -11.81 43.51
C SER A 30 -6.54 -10.34 43.17
N GLU A 31 -6.20 -9.48 44.11
CA GLU A 31 -5.77 -8.13 43.80
C GLU A 31 -4.63 -8.34 42.80
N SER A 32 -5.00 -8.34 41.52
CA SER A 32 -4.05 -8.20 40.44
C SER A 32 -3.39 -6.86 40.72
N SER A 33 -2.13 -6.93 41.10
CA SER A 33 -1.17 -5.86 41.10
C SER A 33 -1.00 -5.32 39.66
N ASP A 34 -2.08 -4.80 39.08
CA ASP A 34 -2.17 -4.45 37.65
C ASP A 34 -1.91 -2.96 37.41
N ASP A 35 -1.84 -2.14 38.47
CA ASP A 35 -1.53 -0.69 38.33
C ASP A 35 -0.02 -0.36 38.40
N GLY A 36 0.84 -1.34 38.70
CA GLY A 36 2.28 -1.11 38.89
C GLY A 36 3.20 -1.54 37.74
N SER A 37 2.73 -2.38 36.81
CA SER A 37 3.60 -3.07 35.83
C SER A 37 3.62 -2.45 34.43
N ASP A 38 2.69 -1.54 34.11
CA ASP A 38 2.48 -1.04 32.74
C ASP A 38 3.53 0.00 32.27
N ASN A 39 4.45 0.40 33.16
CA ASN A 39 5.53 1.36 32.90
C ASN A 39 6.95 0.79 33.00
N THR A 40 7.13 -0.48 33.37
CA THR A 40 8.47 -1.09 33.40
C THR A 40 8.93 -1.35 31.98
N ALA A 41 10.10 -0.80 31.59
CA ALA A 41 10.62 -0.98 30.24
C ALA A 41 11.02 -2.46 30.03
N PRO A 42 10.40 -3.18 29.09
CA PRO A 42 10.71 -4.58 28.85
C PRO A 42 12.11 -4.72 28.25
N ARG A 43 12.84 -5.77 28.65
CA ARG A 43 14.16 -6.08 28.05
C ARG A 43 13.96 -6.74 26.69
N LEU A 44 14.12 -5.98 25.60
CA LEU A 44 14.12 -6.56 24.26
C LEU A 44 15.32 -7.48 24.07
N HIS A 45 15.07 -8.75 23.78
CA HIS A 45 16.11 -9.71 23.47
C HIS A 45 16.47 -9.70 21.98
N ALA A 46 17.65 -10.23 21.65
CA ALA A 46 18.15 -10.32 20.28
C ALA A 46 17.19 -11.09 19.34
N LYS A 47 16.39 -12.02 19.87
CA LYS A 47 15.38 -12.77 19.10
C LYS A 47 14.28 -11.87 18.53
N THR A 48 13.76 -10.96 19.35
CA THR A 48 12.79 -9.93 18.93
C THR A 48 13.35 -9.05 17.81
N LEU A 49 14.58 -8.55 17.94
CA LEU A 49 15.20 -7.73 16.90
C LEU A 49 15.43 -8.51 15.60
N LEU A 50 15.83 -9.78 15.70
CA LEU A 50 16.04 -10.65 14.55
C LEU A 50 14.71 -10.98 13.84
N ALA A 51 13.60 -11.09 14.57
CA ALA A 51 12.27 -11.27 13.99
C ALA A 51 11.80 -10.02 13.22
N VAL A 52 11.99 -8.82 13.79
CA VAL A 52 11.71 -7.56 13.09
C VAL A 52 12.58 -7.45 11.83
N LEU A 53 13.86 -7.80 11.91
CA LEU A 53 14.75 -7.84 10.75
C LEU A 53 14.25 -8.81 9.67
N ALA A 54 13.79 -10.00 10.05
CA ALA A 54 13.28 -10.98 9.10
C ALA A 54 12.09 -10.43 8.29
N VAL A 55 11.14 -9.79 8.97
CA VAL A 55 9.99 -9.14 8.36
C VAL A 55 10.40 -7.96 7.46
N CYS A 56 11.38 -7.17 7.90
CA CYS A 56 11.95 -6.09 7.10
C CYS A 56 12.63 -6.60 5.82
N LEU A 57 13.32 -7.74 5.88
CA LEU A 57 13.93 -8.38 4.70
C LEU A 57 12.88 -8.92 3.71
N ILE A 58 11.74 -9.40 4.19
CA ILE A 58 10.61 -9.75 3.31
C ILE A 58 10.13 -8.51 2.57
N TYR A 59 9.96 -7.38 3.27
CA TYR A 59 9.49 -6.15 2.63
C TYR A 59 10.51 -5.60 1.63
N PHE A 60 11.80 -5.68 1.96
CA PHE A 60 12.89 -5.38 1.05
C PHE A 60 12.80 -6.20 -0.25
N ALA A 61 12.63 -7.52 -0.15
CA ALA A 61 12.52 -8.41 -1.31
C ALA A 61 11.29 -8.09 -2.17
N GLN A 62 10.14 -7.82 -1.53
CA GLN A 62 8.93 -7.37 -2.21
C GLN A 62 9.18 -6.13 -3.07
N LEU A 63 9.78 -5.09 -2.48
CA LEU A 63 10.01 -3.83 -3.20
C LEU A 63 11.07 -3.91 -4.30
N VAL A 64 12.09 -4.76 -4.14
CA VAL A 64 13.01 -5.08 -5.23
C VAL A 64 12.23 -5.63 -6.43
N SER A 65 11.31 -6.57 -6.23
CA SER A 65 10.53 -7.13 -7.35
C SER A 65 9.52 -6.15 -7.95
N LEU A 66 8.83 -5.35 -7.13
CA LEU A 66 7.85 -4.37 -7.63
C LEU A 66 8.52 -3.26 -8.45
N VAL A 67 9.63 -2.70 -7.97
CA VAL A 67 10.39 -1.70 -8.74
C VAL A 67 10.97 -2.33 -9.99
N GLY A 68 11.44 -3.57 -9.90
CA GLY A 68 11.91 -4.35 -11.04
C GLY A 68 10.87 -4.48 -12.14
N ALA A 69 9.61 -4.74 -11.77
CA ALA A 69 8.50 -4.82 -12.72
C ALA A 69 8.35 -3.55 -13.57
N GLY A 70 8.59 -2.38 -12.98
CA GLY A 70 8.56 -1.10 -13.68
C GLY A 70 9.81 -0.85 -14.52
N VAL A 71 11.00 -0.93 -13.91
CA VAL A 71 12.27 -0.58 -14.56
C VAL A 71 12.65 -1.54 -15.69
N GLN A 72 12.34 -2.83 -15.54
CA GLN A 72 12.62 -3.85 -16.56
C GLN A 72 11.46 -4.04 -17.53
N GLY A 73 10.30 -3.41 -17.30
CA GLY A 73 9.09 -3.70 -18.06
C GLY A 73 9.25 -3.46 -19.56
N GLN A 74 9.79 -2.29 -19.95
CA GLN A 74 10.02 -1.97 -21.36
C GLN A 74 11.10 -2.85 -21.99
N THR A 75 12.19 -3.16 -21.26
CA THR A 75 13.24 -4.09 -21.71
C THR A 75 12.67 -5.48 -21.98
N ILE A 76 11.83 -6.00 -21.09
CA ILE A 76 11.16 -7.30 -21.25
C ILE A 76 10.17 -7.27 -22.42
N GLY A 77 9.37 -6.20 -22.55
CA GLY A 77 8.43 -6.04 -23.66
C GLY A 77 9.13 -6.00 -25.01
N ALA A 78 10.25 -5.28 -25.11
CA ALA A 78 11.08 -5.21 -26.31
C ALA A 78 11.73 -6.57 -26.62
N HIS A 79 12.27 -7.27 -25.62
CA HIS A 79 12.90 -8.58 -25.78
C HIS A 79 11.95 -9.63 -26.41
N PHE A 80 10.66 -9.56 -26.09
CA PHE A 80 9.65 -10.47 -26.63
C PHE A 80 8.79 -9.87 -27.75
N ASN A 81 9.13 -8.68 -28.27
CA ASN A 81 8.37 -7.94 -29.28
C ASN A 81 6.87 -7.73 -28.93
N ASP A 82 6.53 -7.60 -27.64
CA ASP A 82 5.17 -7.35 -27.16
C ASP A 82 5.19 -6.35 -25.99
N THR A 83 5.26 -5.06 -26.34
CA THR A 83 5.28 -3.95 -25.38
C THR A 83 3.89 -3.57 -24.88
N THR A 84 2.83 -4.01 -25.56
CA THR A 84 1.43 -3.68 -25.23
C THR A 84 1.00 -4.23 -23.88
N LYS A 85 1.59 -5.36 -23.46
CA LYS A 85 1.23 -6.06 -22.23
C LYS A 85 2.07 -5.65 -21.01
N VAL A 86 3.05 -4.77 -21.16
CA VAL A 86 3.97 -4.36 -20.07
C VAL A 86 3.24 -3.74 -18.88
N VAL A 87 2.11 -3.06 -19.14
CA VAL A 87 1.24 -2.48 -18.09
C VAL A 87 0.80 -3.52 -17.05
N TRP A 88 0.68 -4.80 -17.43
CA TRP A 88 0.23 -5.86 -16.54
C TRP A 88 1.27 -6.29 -15.50
N PHE A 89 2.55 -5.94 -15.67
CA PHE A 89 3.60 -6.38 -14.75
C PHE A 89 3.41 -5.80 -13.32
N PRO A 90 3.43 -4.47 -13.12
CA PRO A 90 3.10 -3.89 -11.82
C PRO A 90 1.60 -4.03 -11.49
N GLY A 91 0.73 -4.05 -12.51
CA GLY A 91 -0.72 -4.18 -12.33
C GLY A 91 -1.12 -5.49 -11.66
N ALA A 92 -0.53 -6.62 -12.06
CA ALA A 92 -0.77 -7.92 -11.43
C ALA A 92 -0.37 -7.91 -9.94
N ILE A 93 0.81 -7.38 -9.61
CA ILE A 93 1.26 -7.28 -8.21
C ILE A 93 0.26 -6.45 -7.40
N ALA A 94 -0.15 -5.28 -7.91
CA ALA A 94 -1.10 -4.40 -7.23
C ALA A 94 -2.45 -5.10 -6.97
N ILE A 95 -3.00 -5.79 -7.98
CA ILE A 95 -4.26 -6.54 -7.87
C ILE A 95 -4.19 -7.59 -6.76
N PHE A 96 -3.15 -8.43 -6.75
CA PHE A 96 -3.01 -9.47 -5.74
C PHE A 96 -2.75 -8.89 -4.34
N THR A 97 -2.00 -7.79 -4.23
CA THR A 97 -1.79 -7.09 -2.95
C THR A 97 -3.12 -6.67 -2.32
N VAL A 98 -3.98 -6.07 -3.15
CA VAL A 98 -5.28 -5.57 -2.76
C VAL A 98 -6.21 -6.71 -2.32
N VAL A 99 -6.30 -7.76 -3.14
CA VAL A 99 -7.22 -8.89 -2.90
C VAL A 99 -6.77 -9.74 -1.71
N LEU A 100 -5.49 -10.09 -1.66
CA LEU A 100 -4.98 -11.03 -0.66
C LEU A 100 -4.64 -10.37 0.66
N GLY A 101 -4.36 -9.06 0.71
CA GLY A 101 -3.97 -8.38 1.94
C GLY A 101 -4.94 -8.63 3.11
N PRO A 102 -6.24 -8.29 2.97
CA PRO A 102 -7.21 -8.53 4.04
C PRO A 102 -7.45 -10.03 4.32
N VAL A 103 -7.48 -10.87 3.27
CA VAL A 103 -7.71 -12.33 3.38
C VAL A 103 -6.59 -13.00 4.18
N VAL A 104 -5.34 -12.76 3.79
CA VAL A 104 -4.15 -13.30 4.45
C VAL A 104 -4.03 -12.80 5.88
N SER A 105 -4.42 -11.54 6.13
CA SER A 105 -4.46 -10.97 7.47
C SER A 105 -5.38 -11.75 8.41
N GLN A 106 -6.60 -12.04 7.97
CA GLN A 106 -7.57 -12.79 8.78
C GLN A 106 -7.21 -14.28 8.89
N VAL A 107 -6.70 -14.90 7.82
CA VAL A 107 -6.19 -16.29 7.86
C VAL A 107 -5.04 -16.42 8.86
N ALA A 108 -4.14 -15.43 8.92
CA ALA A 108 -3.02 -15.45 9.85
C ALA A 108 -3.45 -15.35 11.33
N ASP A 109 -4.62 -14.79 11.64
CA ASP A 109 -5.14 -14.76 13.02
C ASP A 109 -5.56 -16.15 13.51
N TYR A 110 -5.99 -17.05 12.60
CA TYR A 110 -6.48 -18.39 12.95
C TYR A 110 -5.43 -19.50 12.80
N TRP A 111 -4.58 -19.42 11.78
CA TRP A 111 -3.54 -20.44 11.49
C TRP A 111 -2.14 -20.02 11.97
N GLY A 112 -1.98 -18.78 12.44
CA GLY A 112 -0.73 -18.21 12.92
C GLY A 112 0.02 -17.43 11.84
N ARG A 113 0.76 -16.41 12.28
CA ARG A 113 1.49 -15.46 11.43
C ARG A 113 2.62 -16.12 10.61
N LYS A 114 3.35 -17.04 11.24
CA LYS A 114 4.61 -17.58 10.71
C LYS A 114 4.44 -18.23 9.33
N TRP A 115 3.49 -19.14 9.20
CA TRP A 115 3.35 -19.93 7.97
C TRP A 115 2.82 -19.09 6.82
N SER A 116 1.92 -18.14 7.07
CA SER A 116 1.52 -17.17 6.05
C SER A 116 2.71 -16.35 5.54
N LEU A 117 3.58 -15.85 6.43
CA LEU A 117 4.79 -15.12 6.02
C LEU A 117 5.74 -15.98 5.20
N VAL A 118 6.10 -17.17 5.69
CA VAL A 118 7.10 -18.03 5.03
C VAL A 118 6.60 -18.55 3.68
N THR A 119 5.39 -19.12 3.64
CA THR A 119 4.87 -19.78 2.44
C THR A 119 4.64 -18.78 1.30
N LEU A 120 4.00 -17.64 1.57
CA LEU A 120 3.73 -16.65 0.52
C LEU A 120 5.03 -15.96 0.06
N THR A 121 5.98 -15.70 0.96
CA THR A 121 7.30 -15.16 0.57
C THR A 121 8.05 -16.16 -0.33
N PHE A 122 7.98 -17.45 -0.02
CA PHE A 122 8.56 -18.50 -0.87
C PHE A 122 7.89 -18.56 -2.26
N ILE A 123 6.57 -18.38 -2.34
CA ILE A 123 5.86 -18.26 -3.64
C ILE A 123 6.41 -17.07 -4.44
N GLY A 124 6.80 -15.97 -3.80
CA GLY A 124 7.47 -14.83 -4.45
C GLY A 124 8.83 -15.20 -5.05
N ALA A 125 9.60 -16.08 -4.41
CA ALA A 125 10.83 -16.61 -4.97
C ALA A 125 10.55 -17.46 -6.23
N VAL A 126 9.53 -18.32 -6.19
CA VAL A 126 9.09 -19.12 -7.34
C VAL A 126 8.62 -18.23 -8.49
N GLY A 127 7.85 -17.18 -8.20
CA GLY A 127 7.43 -16.19 -9.19
C GLY A 127 8.62 -15.48 -9.84
N SER A 128 9.62 -15.11 -9.05
CA SER A 128 10.84 -14.47 -9.55
C SER A 128 11.64 -15.40 -10.47
N VAL A 129 11.76 -16.69 -10.14
CA VAL A 129 12.38 -17.70 -11.04
C VAL A 129 11.60 -17.84 -12.35
N LEU A 130 10.27 -17.86 -12.27
CA LEU A 130 9.42 -18.00 -13.45
C LEU A 130 9.61 -16.80 -14.40
N ILE A 131 9.77 -15.59 -13.86
CA ILE A 131 10.10 -14.39 -14.64
C ILE A 131 11.51 -14.52 -15.25
N SER A 132 12.51 -14.89 -14.46
CA SER A 132 13.89 -15.07 -14.95
C SER A 132 14.02 -16.11 -16.06
N ARG A 133 13.16 -17.13 -16.07
CA ARG A 133 13.17 -18.21 -17.05
C ARG A 133 12.08 -18.05 -18.12
N ALA A 134 11.39 -16.92 -18.16
CA ALA A 134 10.30 -16.70 -19.08
C ALA A 134 10.79 -16.76 -20.55
N SER A 135 9.98 -17.42 -21.38
CA SER A 135 10.13 -17.49 -22.84
C SER A 135 9.09 -16.66 -23.59
N SER A 136 8.12 -16.09 -22.88
CA SER A 136 7.06 -15.24 -23.44
C SER A 136 6.58 -14.22 -22.41
N VAL A 137 6.01 -13.11 -22.88
CA VAL A 137 5.39 -12.08 -22.01
C VAL A 137 4.28 -12.66 -21.14
N ASN A 138 3.50 -13.61 -21.66
CA ASN A 138 2.42 -14.24 -20.89
C ASN A 138 2.98 -15.05 -19.70
N THR A 139 4.12 -15.74 -19.89
CA THR A 139 4.82 -16.42 -18.80
C THR A 139 5.36 -15.43 -17.77
N THR A 140 5.87 -14.28 -18.23
CA THR A 140 6.29 -13.18 -17.35
C THR A 140 5.13 -12.65 -16.50
N ILE A 141 3.94 -12.44 -17.10
CA ILE A 141 2.73 -12.03 -16.37
C ILE A 141 2.36 -13.07 -15.31
N ALA A 142 2.37 -14.36 -15.66
CA ALA A 142 2.11 -15.43 -14.69
C ALA A 142 3.10 -15.41 -13.52
N GLY A 143 4.38 -15.12 -13.79
CA GLY A 143 5.39 -14.91 -12.76
C GLY A 143 5.10 -13.71 -11.86
N PHE A 144 4.66 -12.58 -12.43
CA PHE A 144 4.24 -11.40 -11.65
C PHE A 144 2.98 -11.66 -10.83
N CYS A 145 2.05 -12.51 -11.28
CA CYS A 145 0.94 -12.96 -10.46
C CYS A 145 1.43 -13.70 -9.20
N LEU A 146 2.40 -14.61 -9.32
CA LEU A 146 3.00 -15.31 -8.18
C LEU A 146 3.76 -14.36 -7.24
N VAL A 147 4.49 -13.39 -7.79
CA VAL A 147 5.10 -12.32 -6.97
C VAL A 147 4.02 -11.51 -6.26
N GLY A 148 2.90 -11.21 -6.92
CA GLY A 148 1.74 -10.57 -6.33
C GLY A 148 1.14 -11.35 -5.16
N VAL A 149 1.11 -12.68 -5.23
CA VAL A 149 0.69 -13.53 -4.10
C VAL A 149 1.58 -13.30 -2.87
N ALA A 150 2.89 -13.12 -3.08
CA ALA A 150 3.81 -12.81 -1.98
C ALA A 150 3.51 -11.46 -1.30
N PHE A 151 3.00 -10.47 -2.06
CA PHE A 151 2.56 -9.18 -1.53
C PHE A 151 1.31 -9.27 -0.64
N GLY A 152 0.56 -10.37 -0.70
CA GLY A 152 -0.55 -10.62 0.23
C GLY A 152 -0.11 -10.62 1.71
N THR A 153 1.18 -10.85 2.00
CA THR A 153 1.72 -10.78 3.36
C THR A 153 2.08 -9.37 3.82
N GLN A 154 2.05 -8.36 2.93
CA GLN A 154 2.48 -7.00 3.25
C GLN A 154 1.81 -6.43 4.52
N PRO A 155 0.49 -6.62 4.77
CA PRO A 155 -0.11 -6.15 6.02
C PRO A 155 0.48 -6.84 7.26
N LEU A 156 0.81 -8.14 7.17
CA LEU A 156 1.42 -8.88 8.27
C LEU A 156 2.81 -8.34 8.62
N LEU A 157 3.52 -7.74 7.66
CA LEU A 157 4.83 -7.14 7.94
C LEU A 157 4.70 -5.96 8.91
N HIS A 158 3.64 -5.15 8.74
CA HIS A 158 3.32 -4.05 9.65
C HIS A 158 2.76 -4.54 10.98
N VAL A 159 2.00 -5.64 10.99
CA VAL A 159 1.42 -6.23 12.21
C VAL A 159 2.51 -6.81 13.10
N VAL A 160 3.35 -7.70 12.55
CA VAL A 160 4.37 -8.40 13.33
C VAL A 160 5.37 -7.43 13.93
N ALA A 161 5.78 -6.38 13.19
CA ALA A 161 6.67 -5.37 13.73
C ALA A 161 6.06 -4.68 14.97
N SER A 162 4.74 -4.37 14.95
CA SER A 162 4.04 -3.69 16.04
C SER A 162 3.59 -4.57 17.19
N GLU A 163 3.36 -5.86 16.95
CA GLU A 163 2.93 -6.82 17.99
C GLU A 163 4.10 -7.23 18.90
N VAL A 164 5.31 -7.32 18.33
CA VAL A 164 6.51 -7.81 19.01
C VAL A 164 7.21 -6.69 19.81
N LEU A 165 7.01 -5.43 19.43
CA LEU A 165 7.56 -4.27 20.13
C LEU A 165 6.54 -3.65 21.10
N PRO A 166 7.00 -2.98 22.17
CA PRO A 166 6.11 -2.25 23.08
C PRO A 166 5.27 -1.23 22.34
N ARG A 167 4.03 -0.99 22.80
CA ARG A 167 3.10 -0.04 22.16
C ARG A 167 3.69 1.37 22.02
N ARG A 168 4.47 1.82 23.00
CA ARG A 168 5.24 3.07 22.95
C ARG A 168 6.20 3.15 21.75
N TRP A 169 6.75 2.02 21.31
CA TRP A 169 7.73 1.93 20.22
C TRP A 169 7.08 1.60 18.87
N ARG A 170 5.75 1.60 18.77
CA ARG A 170 5.05 1.34 17.50
C ARG A 170 5.43 2.29 16.37
N GLY A 171 5.77 3.54 16.67
CA GLY A 171 6.33 4.46 15.68
C GLY A 171 7.62 3.90 15.04
N TRP A 172 8.55 3.39 15.86
CA TRP A 172 9.76 2.71 15.37
C TRP A 172 9.45 1.38 14.69
N ALA A 173 8.48 0.63 15.22
CA ALA A 173 8.00 -0.60 14.62
C ALA A 173 7.51 -0.42 13.18
N GLN A 174 6.90 0.75 12.87
CA GLN A 174 6.48 1.09 11.52
C GLN A 174 7.58 1.75 10.68
N ALA A 175 8.49 2.50 11.30
CA ALA A 175 9.63 3.08 10.60
C ALA A 175 10.58 2.03 10.01
N CYS A 176 10.81 0.91 10.72
CA CYS A 176 11.74 -0.13 10.26
C CYS A 176 11.29 -0.81 8.95
N PRO A 177 10.05 -1.35 8.82
CA PRO A 177 9.56 -1.90 7.56
C PRO A 177 9.59 -0.87 6.41
N VAL A 178 9.18 0.38 6.65
CA VAL A 178 9.21 1.45 5.65
C VAL A 178 10.66 1.78 5.22
N GLY A 179 11.61 1.79 6.15
CA GLY A 179 13.02 1.96 5.85
C GLY A 179 13.57 0.86 4.96
N PHE A 180 13.26 -0.41 5.24
CA PHE A 180 13.73 -1.52 4.41
C PHE A 180 13.02 -1.61 3.05
N SER A 181 11.74 -1.22 2.97
CA SER A 181 11.01 -1.17 1.69
C SER A 181 11.62 -0.12 0.75
N THR A 182 12.00 1.04 1.28
CA THR A 182 12.67 2.09 0.50
C THR A 182 14.09 1.66 0.10
N LEU A 183 14.83 0.97 0.97
CA LEU A 183 16.12 0.38 0.62
C LEU A 183 16.00 -0.64 -0.52
N GLY A 184 14.99 -1.52 -0.46
CA GLY A 184 14.70 -2.46 -1.55
C GLY A 184 14.35 -1.75 -2.85
N SER A 185 13.62 -0.65 -2.76
CA SER A 185 13.28 0.19 -3.93
C SER A 185 14.50 0.84 -4.55
N ILE A 186 15.43 1.35 -3.74
CA ILE A 186 16.71 1.92 -4.18
C ILE A 186 17.54 0.84 -4.88
N VAL A 187 17.73 -0.31 -4.24
CA VAL A 187 18.48 -1.44 -4.83
C VAL A 187 17.85 -1.86 -6.16
N GLY A 188 16.52 -1.97 -6.22
CA GLY A 188 15.81 -2.30 -7.44
C GLY A 188 16.00 -1.27 -8.56
N LEU A 189 15.94 0.03 -8.25
CA LEU A 189 16.17 1.11 -9.20
C LEU A 189 17.60 1.07 -9.76
N PHE A 190 18.60 1.02 -8.89
CA PHE A 190 20.00 1.08 -9.30
C PHE A 190 20.46 -0.17 -10.04
N VAL A 191 20.13 -1.36 -9.53
CA VAL A 191 20.46 -2.62 -10.20
C VAL A 191 19.70 -2.72 -11.52
N GLY A 192 18.42 -2.33 -11.54
CA GLY A 192 17.62 -2.33 -12.77
C GLY A 192 18.20 -1.37 -13.83
N ALA A 193 18.53 -0.15 -13.45
CA ALA A 193 19.13 0.84 -14.35
C ALA A 193 20.52 0.40 -14.85
N ALA A 194 21.37 -0.15 -13.98
CA ALA A 194 22.69 -0.64 -14.36
C ALA A 194 22.63 -1.79 -15.38
N LEU A 195 21.66 -2.71 -15.21
CA LEU A 195 21.46 -3.82 -16.15
C LEU A 195 20.87 -3.35 -17.49
N ASN A 196 20.12 -2.25 -17.51
CA ASN A 196 19.60 -1.64 -18.74
C ASN A 196 20.66 -0.83 -19.50
N ARG A 197 21.71 -0.33 -18.83
CA ARG A 197 22.70 0.62 -19.41
C ARG A 197 23.44 0.07 -20.64
N ASN A 198 23.71 -1.23 -20.70
CA ASN A 198 24.41 -1.85 -21.82
C ASN A 198 23.52 -2.14 -23.05
N SER A 199 22.26 -1.69 -23.03
CA SER A 199 21.35 -1.46 -24.17
C SER A 199 21.55 -2.36 -25.39
N ASN A 200 21.59 -3.67 -25.18
CA ASN A 200 21.30 -4.63 -26.25
C ASN A 200 19.82 -5.00 -26.08
N PRO A 201 18.95 -4.74 -27.07
CA PRO A 201 17.52 -5.10 -26.99
C PRO A 201 17.28 -6.59 -26.72
N ASN A 202 18.28 -7.43 -27.03
CA ASN A 202 18.32 -8.87 -26.75
C ASN A 202 19.11 -9.23 -25.48
N SER A 203 19.39 -8.27 -24.60
CA SER A 203 20.13 -8.55 -23.38
C SER A 203 19.27 -9.28 -22.36
N ASP A 204 19.77 -10.41 -21.87
CA ASP A 204 19.17 -11.21 -20.80
C ASP A 204 19.27 -10.51 -19.40
N GLY A 205 19.45 -9.18 -19.37
CA GLY A 205 19.65 -8.39 -18.15
C GLY A 205 18.51 -8.56 -17.14
N PHE A 206 17.26 -8.59 -17.63
CA PHE A 206 16.10 -8.82 -16.78
C PHE A 206 16.15 -10.17 -16.06
N ARG A 207 16.74 -11.21 -16.67
CA ARG A 207 16.84 -12.55 -16.06
C ARG A 207 17.70 -12.51 -14.80
N TYR A 208 18.85 -11.84 -14.88
CA TYR A 208 19.75 -11.62 -13.75
C TYR A 208 19.11 -10.79 -12.65
N TYR A 209 18.35 -9.75 -13.02
CA TYR A 209 17.60 -8.96 -12.07
C TYR A 209 16.64 -9.82 -11.23
N PHE A 210 15.86 -10.68 -11.89
CA PHE A 210 14.89 -11.52 -11.18
C PHE A 210 15.54 -12.71 -10.44
N TYR A 211 16.76 -13.12 -10.79
CA TYR A 211 17.54 -14.04 -9.95
C TYR A 211 18.00 -13.38 -8.65
N LEU A 212 18.39 -12.10 -8.70
CA LEU A 212 18.66 -11.33 -7.48
C LEU A 212 17.40 -11.24 -6.62
N ALA A 213 16.27 -10.89 -7.23
CA ALA A 213 14.98 -10.82 -6.52
C ALA A 213 14.58 -12.17 -5.89
N MET A 214 14.76 -13.27 -6.62
CA MET A 214 14.58 -14.64 -6.08
C MET A 214 15.46 -14.88 -4.86
N ALA A 215 16.76 -14.56 -4.94
CA ALA A 215 17.68 -14.74 -3.83
C ALA A 215 17.23 -13.95 -2.59
N CYS A 216 16.80 -12.70 -2.76
CA CYS A 216 16.26 -11.89 -1.68
C CYS A 216 15.02 -12.53 -1.04
N PHE A 217 14.05 -13.00 -1.83
CA PHE A 217 12.87 -13.69 -1.30
C PHE A 217 13.21 -14.99 -0.57
N LEU A 218 14.10 -15.81 -1.13
CA LEU A 218 14.48 -17.08 -0.55
C LEU A 218 15.21 -16.89 0.78
N ILE A 219 16.17 -15.97 0.83
CA ILE A 219 16.90 -15.62 2.05
C ILE A 219 15.93 -15.09 3.10
N ALA A 220 15.03 -14.17 2.75
CA ALA A 220 14.03 -13.63 3.66
C ALA A 220 13.09 -14.71 4.21
N ALA A 221 12.61 -15.63 3.35
CA ALA A 221 11.76 -16.74 3.75
C ALA A 221 12.47 -17.71 4.71
N VAL A 222 13.73 -18.06 4.44
CA VAL A 222 14.53 -18.95 5.29
C VAL A 222 14.81 -18.29 6.64
N ILE A 223 15.25 -17.03 6.67
CA ILE A 223 15.49 -16.29 7.91
C ILE A 223 14.21 -16.22 8.73
N CYS A 224 13.08 -15.87 8.11
CA CYS A 224 11.79 -15.84 8.79
C CYS A 224 11.39 -17.23 9.33
N ALA A 225 11.62 -18.31 8.59
CA ALA A 225 11.29 -19.65 9.02
C ALA A 225 12.10 -20.12 10.24
N LEU A 226 13.39 -19.74 10.31
CA LEU A 226 14.30 -20.12 11.38
C LEU A 226 14.10 -19.27 12.63
N VAL A 227 13.92 -17.96 12.47
CA VAL A 227 13.94 -16.99 13.57
C VAL A 227 12.56 -16.73 14.16
N TYR A 228 11.54 -16.61 13.32
CA TYR A 228 10.23 -16.16 13.77
C TYR A 228 9.39 -17.35 14.28
N ASN A 229 9.37 -17.51 15.60
CA ASN A 229 8.59 -18.53 16.31
C ASN A 229 7.72 -17.88 17.40
N PRO A 230 6.63 -17.19 17.02
CA PRO A 230 5.74 -16.56 17.99
C PRO A 230 4.95 -17.62 18.78
N PRO A 231 4.50 -17.30 20.01
CA PRO A 231 3.56 -18.15 20.73
C PRO A 231 2.24 -18.27 19.94
N PRO A 232 1.55 -19.41 20.04
CA PRO A 232 0.28 -19.61 19.36
C PRO A 232 -0.78 -18.62 19.88
N LEU A 233 -1.53 -18.00 18.97
CA LEU A 233 -2.58 -17.05 19.35
C LEU A 233 -3.77 -17.79 20.03
N PRO A 234 -4.55 -17.12 20.90
CA PRO A 234 -5.72 -17.74 21.54
C PRO A 234 -6.71 -18.36 20.53
N GLY A 235 -6.97 -17.66 19.42
CA GLY A 235 -7.83 -18.18 18.33
C GLY A 235 -7.25 -19.39 17.58
N GLN A 236 -5.93 -19.59 17.64
CA GLN A 236 -5.26 -20.75 17.06
C GLN A 236 -5.52 -22.02 17.89
N LEU A 237 -5.59 -21.88 19.22
CA LEU A 237 -5.77 -22.97 20.18
C LEU A 237 -7.24 -23.29 20.47
N ALA A 238 -8.11 -22.27 20.47
CA ALA A 238 -9.50 -22.42 20.89
C ALA A 238 -10.44 -23.02 19.81
N LEU A 239 -10.08 -22.93 18.53
CA LEU A 239 -10.97 -23.28 17.42
C LEU A 239 -10.51 -24.55 16.69
N THR A 240 -11.47 -25.41 16.34
CA THR A 240 -11.24 -26.54 15.42
C THR A 240 -11.08 -26.05 13.97
N GLN A 241 -10.46 -26.85 13.09
CA GLN A 241 -10.26 -26.47 11.68
C GLN A 241 -11.57 -26.12 10.96
N ARG A 242 -12.66 -26.81 11.29
CA ARG A 242 -14.00 -26.52 10.73
C ARG A 242 -14.54 -25.18 11.21
N GLU A 243 -14.37 -24.85 12.49
CA GLU A 243 -14.81 -23.57 13.05
C GLU A 243 -13.97 -22.41 12.51
N LYS A 244 -12.65 -22.60 12.31
CA LYS A 244 -11.79 -21.61 11.66
C LYS A 244 -12.27 -21.28 10.25
N LEU A 245 -12.59 -22.30 9.45
CA LEU A 245 -13.13 -22.11 8.11
C LEU A 245 -14.52 -21.47 8.12
N ALA A 246 -15.37 -21.78 9.10
CA ALA A 246 -16.72 -21.19 9.22
C ALA A 246 -16.68 -19.72 9.66
N LYS A 247 -15.67 -19.31 10.45
CA LYS A 247 -15.47 -17.94 10.91
C LYS A 247 -15.01 -16.99 9.80
N LEU A 248 -14.30 -17.50 8.78
CA LEU A 248 -13.85 -16.69 7.65
C LEU A 248 -15.03 -16.07 6.90
N ASP A 249 -14.84 -14.83 6.46
CA ASP A 249 -15.87 -14.11 5.72
C ASP A 249 -15.77 -14.35 4.21
N TRP A 250 -16.07 -15.58 3.78
CA TRP A 250 -15.97 -16.00 2.39
C TRP A 250 -16.77 -15.10 1.43
N LEU A 251 -17.97 -14.67 1.85
CA LEU A 251 -18.80 -13.79 1.04
C LEU A 251 -18.23 -12.37 1.01
N GLY A 252 -17.79 -11.85 2.15
CA GLY A 252 -17.09 -10.56 2.22
C GLY A 252 -15.83 -10.55 1.35
N TYR A 253 -15.02 -11.60 1.39
CA TYR A 253 -13.83 -11.72 0.53
C TYR A 253 -14.19 -11.79 -0.94
N LEU A 254 -15.22 -12.55 -1.32
CA LEU A 254 -15.65 -12.65 -2.70
C LEU A 254 -16.15 -11.29 -3.20
N LEU A 255 -17.02 -10.62 -2.47
CA LEU A 255 -17.54 -9.30 -2.83
C LEU A 255 -16.44 -8.23 -2.86
N PHE A 256 -15.56 -8.23 -1.87
CA PHE A 256 -14.43 -7.30 -1.80
C PHE A 256 -13.45 -7.52 -2.95
N SER A 257 -12.99 -8.75 -3.16
CA SER A 257 -12.00 -9.06 -4.20
C SER A 257 -12.56 -8.81 -5.60
N THR A 258 -13.73 -9.38 -5.92
CA THR A 258 -14.33 -9.25 -7.26
C THR A 258 -14.76 -7.81 -7.54
N GLY A 259 -15.39 -7.15 -6.57
CA GLY A 259 -15.81 -5.76 -6.70
C GLY A 259 -14.62 -4.84 -6.94
N LEU A 260 -13.56 -4.99 -6.14
CA LEU A 260 -12.38 -4.13 -6.21
C LEU A 260 -11.55 -4.39 -7.47
N VAL A 261 -11.41 -5.65 -7.90
CA VAL A 261 -10.71 -5.98 -9.17
C VAL A 261 -11.46 -5.43 -10.37
N LEU A 262 -12.78 -5.66 -10.46
CA LEU A 262 -13.57 -5.19 -11.60
C LEU A 262 -13.62 -3.66 -11.66
N PHE A 263 -13.78 -3.02 -10.50
CA PHE A 263 -13.72 -1.56 -10.37
C PHE A 263 -12.36 -1.02 -10.83
N SER A 264 -11.27 -1.64 -10.37
CA SER A 264 -9.90 -1.28 -10.74
C SER A 264 -9.61 -1.47 -12.23
N VAL A 265 -10.07 -2.57 -12.83
CA VAL A 265 -9.90 -2.88 -14.24
C VAL A 265 -10.69 -1.90 -15.12
N GLY A 266 -11.95 -1.62 -14.77
CA GLY A 266 -12.76 -0.64 -15.50
C GLY A 266 -12.11 0.74 -15.50
N LEU A 267 -11.60 1.17 -14.35
CA LEU A 267 -10.85 2.42 -14.21
C LEU A 267 -9.52 2.42 -15.00
N SER A 268 -8.81 1.30 -15.03
CA SER A 268 -7.54 1.18 -15.76
C SER A 268 -7.73 1.22 -17.27
N TYR A 269 -8.84 0.66 -17.78
CA TYR A 269 -9.14 0.65 -19.22
C TYR A 269 -9.72 1.95 -19.75
N SER A 270 -10.22 2.83 -18.88
CA SER A 270 -10.81 4.10 -19.25
C SER A 270 -9.83 4.97 -20.03
N LYS A 271 -10.19 5.32 -21.28
CA LYS A 271 -9.38 6.09 -22.23
C LYS A 271 -7.98 5.50 -22.48
N ASN A 272 -7.76 4.22 -22.13
CA ASN A 272 -6.48 3.52 -22.33
C ASN A 272 -6.63 1.99 -22.13
N PRO A 273 -6.97 1.18 -23.15
CA PRO A 273 -7.08 1.49 -24.58
C PRO A 273 -8.52 1.72 -25.07
N TYR A 274 -9.54 1.59 -24.22
CA TYR A 274 -10.94 1.62 -24.61
C TYR A 274 -11.63 2.94 -24.19
N GLU A 275 -12.62 3.39 -24.95
CA GLU A 275 -13.44 4.53 -24.56
C GLU A 275 -14.39 4.17 -23.39
N TRP A 276 -14.89 5.20 -22.69
CA TRP A 276 -15.89 5.01 -21.62
C TRP A 276 -17.20 4.38 -22.09
N SER A 277 -17.53 4.62 -23.37
CA SER A 277 -18.71 4.06 -24.05
C SER A 277 -18.58 2.56 -24.29
N ASP A 278 -17.37 2.00 -24.26
CA ASP A 278 -17.15 0.57 -24.50
C ASP A 278 -17.85 -0.25 -23.40
N PRO A 279 -18.67 -1.26 -23.77
CA PRO A 279 -19.32 -2.15 -22.83
C PRO A 279 -18.35 -2.80 -21.83
N ARG A 280 -17.10 -3.04 -22.21
CA ARG A 280 -16.08 -3.67 -21.35
C ARG A 280 -15.71 -2.76 -20.19
N VAL A 281 -15.57 -1.46 -20.43
CA VAL A 281 -15.21 -0.45 -19.41
C VAL A 281 -16.41 -0.19 -18.51
N SER A 282 -17.55 0.15 -19.12
CA SER A 282 -18.77 0.50 -18.38
C SER A 282 -19.32 -0.66 -17.55
N ALA A 283 -19.33 -1.89 -18.08
CA ALA A 283 -19.82 -3.05 -17.34
C ALA A 283 -18.90 -3.44 -16.18
N THR A 284 -17.57 -3.47 -16.39
CA THR A 284 -16.63 -3.82 -15.30
C THR A 284 -16.66 -2.76 -14.20
N PHE A 285 -16.75 -1.47 -14.57
CA PHE A 285 -16.91 -0.38 -13.61
C PHE A 285 -18.24 -0.48 -12.83
N ALA A 286 -19.38 -0.63 -13.52
CA ALA A 286 -20.69 -0.67 -12.88
C ALA A 286 -20.86 -1.90 -11.99
N VAL A 287 -20.41 -3.08 -12.43
CA VAL A 287 -20.44 -4.31 -11.64
C VAL A 287 -19.49 -4.20 -10.44
N GLY A 288 -18.29 -3.67 -10.63
CA GLY A 288 -17.35 -3.42 -9.54
C GLY A 288 -17.96 -2.53 -8.45
N LEU A 289 -18.55 -1.40 -8.86
CA LEU A 289 -19.24 -0.48 -7.95
C LEU A 289 -20.43 -1.15 -7.25
N ALA A 290 -21.26 -1.89 -7.98
CA ALA A 290 -22.40 -2.60 -7.41
C ALA A 290 -21.98 -3.63 -6.35
N LEU A 291 -20.90 -4.39 -6.61
CA LEU A 291 -20.35 -5.36 -5.66
C LEU A 291 -19.72 -4.68 -4.43
N SER A 292 -19.03 -3.55 -4.62
CA SER A 292 -18.54 -2.75 -3.49
C SER A 292 -19.67 -2.20 -2.63
N LEU A 293 -20.76 -1.72 -3.23
CA LEU A 293 -21.96 -1.28 -2.49
C LEU A 293 -22.64 -2.46 -1.78
N ALA A 294 -22.73 -3.61 -2.45
CA ALA A 294 -23.25 -4.84 -1.85
C ALA A 294 -22.42 -5.27 -0.63
N LEU A 295 -21.08 -5.14 -0.70
CA LEU A 295 -20.19 -5.38 0.44
C LEU A 295 -20.50 -4.44 1.61
N VAL A 296 -20.65 -3.14 1.35
CA VAL A 296 -21.02 -2.16 2.39
C VAL A 296 -22.35 -2.53 3.04
N VAL A 297 -23.36 -2.90 2.25
CA VAL A 297 -24.66 -3.34 2.79
C VAL A 297 -24.53 -4.65 3.59
N TYR A 298 -23.77 -5.62 3.08
CA TYR A 298 -23.55 -6.90 3.73
C TYR A 298 -22.86 -6.75 5.09
N GLU A 299 -21.78 -5.98 5.16
CA GLU A 299 -20.99 -5.76 6.38
C GLU A 299 -21.66 -4.79 7.36
N THR A 300 -22.56 -3.92 6.90
CA THR A 300 -23.31 -3.04 7.83
C THR A 300 -24.54 -3.72 8.40
N ARG A 301 -25.20 -4.62 7.65
CA ARG A 301 -26.51 -5.19 8.04
C ARG A 301 -26.47 -6.64 8.49
N TYR A 302 -25.59 -7.48 7.94
CA TYR A 302 -25.65 -8.93 8.13
C TYR A 302 -24.52 -9.47 9.00
N LYS A 303 -23.27 -9.12 8.69
CA LYS A 303 -22.10 -9.63 9.43
C LYS A 303 -21.49 -8.55 10.31
N LYS A 304 -21.20 -8.89 11.57
CA LYS A 304 -20.61 -7.96 12.56
C LYS A 304 -19.14 -8.28 12.88
N ASP A 305 -18.75 -9.53 12.64
CA ASP A 305 -17.44 -10.12 12.86
C ASP A 305 -16.69 -10.43 11.55
N GLY A 306 -17.06 -9.74 10.46
CA GLY A 306 -16.51 -9.90 9.11
C GLY A 306 -15.20 -9.14 8.87
N LEU A 307 -14.94 -8.80 7.61
CA LEU A 307 -13.78 -8.02 7.19
C LEU A 307 -13.81 -6.61 7.81
N PHE A 308 -14.99 -6.02 7.91
CA PHE A 308 -15.23 -4.72 8.54
C PHE A 308 -15.79 -4.89 9.96
N HIS A 309 -15.02 -5.55 10.83
CA HIS A 309 -15.44 -5.81 12.21
C HIS A 309 -15.90 -4.51 12.91
N HIS A 310 -17.14 -4.48 13.43
CA HIS A 310 -17.74 -3.26 14.00
C HIS A 310 -16.97 -2.73 15.23
N GLY A 311 -16.23 -3.62 15.91
CA GLY A 311 -15.26 -3.29 16.96
C GLY A 311 -14.17 -2.28 16.54
N LEU A 312 -13.82 -2.21 15.25
CA LEU A 312 -12.84 -1.25 14.73
C LEU A 312 -13.35 0.19 14.75
N PHE A 313 -14.65 0.36 14.50
CA PHE A 313 -15.29 1.67 14.34
C PHE A 313 -16.00 2.16 15.59
N SER A 314 -16.29 1.27 16.53
CA SER A 314 -17.04 1.58 17.76
C SER A 314 -16.20 2.16 18.88
N ARG A 315 -14.89 1.85 18.95
CA ARG A 315 -14.01 2.29 20.03
C ARG A 315 -13.55 3.74 19.85
N ASN A 316 -13.03 4.08 18.67
CA ASN A 316 -12.50 5.41 18.41
C ASN A 316 -12.70 5.85 16.95
N ARG A 317 -13.02 7.14 16.75
CA ARG A 317 -13.12 7.77 15.43
C ARG A 317 -11.79 7.83 14.67
N ASN A 318 -10.68 7.69 15.38
CA ASN A 318 -9.33 7.72 14.82
C ASN A 318 -9.13 6.68 13.71
N PHE A 319 -9.69 5.47 13.85
CA PHE A 319 -9.57 4.43 12.82
C PHE A 319 -10.23 4.87 11.49
N SER A 320 -11.46 5.37 11.54
CA SER A 320 -12.17 5.89 10.36
C SER A 320 -11.42 7.04 9.69
N ILE A 321 -10.93 8.00 10.48
CA ILE A 321 -10.17 9.15 9.98
C ILE A 321 -8.86 8.68 9.34
N ALA A 322 -8.16 7.73 9.97
CA ALA A 322 -6.94 7.16 9.43
C ALA A 322 -7.20 6.40 8.11
N CYS A 323 -8.33 5.68 7.99
CA CYS A 323 -8.73 5.04 6.73
C CYS A 323 -8.96 6.06 5.60
N VAL A 324 -9.61 7.19 5.87
CA VAL A 324 -9.79 8.26 4.87
C VAL A 324 -8.45 8.89 4.52
N ALA A 325 -7.60 9.17 5.52
CA ALA A 325 -6.29 9.76 5.30
C ALA A 325 -5.36 8.85 4.49
N ILE A 326 -5.35 7.54 4.75
CA ILE A 326 -4.52 6.58 4.02
C ILE A 326 -5.06 6.31 2.60
N PHE A 327 -6.38 6.39 2.39
CA PHE A 327 -6.96 6.36 1.05
C PHE A 327 -6.44 7.53 0.20
N LEU A 328 -6.48 8.75 0.76
CA LEU A 328 -6.02 9.96 0.08
C LEU A 328 -4.49 9.99 -0.08
N GLU A 329 -3.74 9.47 0.89
CA GLU A 329 -2.28 9.26 0.76
C GLU A 329 -1.96 8.23 -0.34
N GLY A 330 -2.74 7.15 -0.46
CA GLY A 330 -2.63 6.20 -1.55
C GLY A 330 -2.87 6.83 -2.92
N LEU A 331 -3.89 7.71 -3.01
CA LEU A 331 -4.21 8.49 -4.21
C LEU A 331 -3.07 9.45 -4.58
N ALA A 332 -2.43 10.09 -3.61
CA ALA A 332 -1.23 10.90 -3.83
C ALA A 332 -0.01 10.07 -4.25
N PHE A 333 0.16 8.88 -3.64
CA PHE A 333 1.29 7.99 -3.90
C PHE A 333 1.37 7.54 -5.36
N PHE A 334 0.23 7.18 -5.96
CA PHE A 334 0.21 6.77 -7.36
C PHE A 334 0.41 7.95 -8.33
N ALA A 335 -0.06 9.15 -7.98
CA ALA A 335 0.25 10.37 -8.76
C ALA A 335 1.75 10.54 -8.90
N VAL A 336 2.44 10.49 -7.76
CA VAL A 336 3.89 10.60 -7.68
C VAL A 336 4.59 9.46 -8.40
N ASN A 337 4.18 8.22 -8.15
CA ASN A 337 4.88 7.05 -8.69
C ASN A 337 4.79 6.98 -10.22
N SER A 338 3.66 7.37 -10.80
CA SER A 338 3.44 7.32 -12.24
C SER A 338 3.89 8.57 -12.98
N TYR A 339 3.65 9.77 -12.43
CA TYR A 339 3.87 11.01 -13.17
C TYR A 339 5.19 11.71 -12.85
N PHE A 340 5.80 11.50 -11.69
CA PHE A 340 7.06 12.19 -11.36
C PHE A 340 8.18 11.76 -12.31
N SER A 341 8.47 10.46 -12.37
CA SER A 341 9.51 9.94 -13.26
C SER A 341 9.18 10.19 -14.73
N PHE A 342 7.89 10.19 -15.08
CA PHE A 342 7.45 10.49 -16.43
C PHE A 342 7.71 11.96 -16.81
N GLN A 343 7.38 12.91 -15.94
CA GLN A 343 7.67 14.32 -16.17
C GLN A 343 9.18 14.57 -16.28
N VAL A 344 9.97 13.98 -15.38
CA VAL A 344 11.43 14.14 -15.40
C VAL A 344 12.04 13.59 -16.68
N GLY A 345 11.61 12.41 -17.12
CA GLY A 345 12.08 11.79 -18.37
C GLY A 345 11.66 12.52 -19.65
N VAL A 346 10.52 13.24 -19.62
CA VAL A 346 10.02 13.98 -20.78
C VAL A 346 10.60 15.38 -20.87
N LEU A 347 10.68 16.11 -19.76
CA LEU A 347 11.00 17.54 -19.75
C LEU A 347 12.47 17.86 -19.48
N TYR A 348 13.16 17.06 -18.67
CA TYR A 348 14.43 17.46 -18.09
C TYR A 348 15.60 16.58 -18.50
N GLU A 349 15.41 15.26 -18.50
CA GLU A 349 16.52 14.33 -18.61
C GLU A 349 16.20 13.13 -19.50
N PRO A 350 16.89 12.95 -20.64
CA PRO A 350 16.71 11.78 -21.50
C PRO A 350 17.36 10.51 -20.93
N ASP A 351 18.38 10.61 -20.06
CA ASP A 351 19.02 9.43 -19.47
C ASP A 351 18.16 8.81 -18.36
N ALA A 352 17.65 7.61 -18.63
CA ALA A 352 16.87 6.82 -17.68
C ALA A 352 17.61 6.57 -16.35
N MET A 353 18.95 6.50 -16.35
CA MET A 353 19.72 6.34 -15.12
C MET A 353 19.62 7.58 -14.24
N LEU A 354 19.73 8.78 -14.81
CA LEU A 354 19.67 10.01 -14.03
C LEU A 354 18.22 10.31 -13.58
N VAL A 355 17.21 9.95 -14.37
CA VAL A 355 15.79 9.94 -13.92
C VAL A 355 15.63 9.05 -12.69
N ALA A 356 16.20 7.83 -12.72
CA ALA A 356 16.13 6.90 -11.59
C ALA A 356 16.87 7.44 -10.36
N VAL A 357 18.03 8.09 -10.53
CA VAL A 357 18.77 8.76 -9.45
C VAL A 357 17.92 9.85 -8.83
N ARG A 358 17.31 10.73 -9.62
CA ARG A 358 16.41 11.79 -9.14
C ARG A 358 15.23 11.22 -8.35
N TYR A 359 14.59 10.18 -8.86
CA TYR A 359 13.50 9.51 -8.16
C TYR A 359 13.97 8.79 -6.88
N SER A 360 15.22 8.31 -6.83
CA SER A 360 15.79 7.64 -5.66
C SER A 360 15.88 8.54 -4.42
N LEU A 361 16.01 9.87 -4.59
CA LEU A 361 15.99 10.82 -3.46
C LEU A 361 14.71 10.65 -2.63
N LYS A 362 13.57 10.44 -3.29
CA LYS A 362 12.30 10.15 -2.60
C LYS A 362 12.48 9.04 -1.58
N PHE A 363 13.05 7.91 -1.99
CA PHE A 363 13.19 6.72 -1.15
C PHE A 363 14.17 6.96 0.00
N VAL A 364 15.29 7.65 -0.25
CA VAL A 364 16.27 8.02 0.79
C VAL A 364 15.60 8.87 1.87
N PHE A 365 14.90 9.94 1.48
CA PHE A 365 14.25 10.83 2.44
C PHE A 365 13.01 10.18 3.11
N THR A 366 12.32 9.27 2.42
CA THR A 366 11.25 8.45 3.01
C THR A 366 11.78 7.59 4.15
N ALA A 367 12.94 6.94 3.98
CA ALA A 367 13.59 6.17 5.04
C ALA A 367 13.96 7.05 6.24
N LEU A 368 14.67 8.16 5.97
CA LEU A 368 15.18 9.05 7.00
C LEU A 368 14.04 9.65 7.83
N PHE A 369 13.03 10.19 7.17
CA PHE A 369 11.92 10.86 7.86
C PHE A 369 10.87 9.90 8.42
N GLY A 370 10.81 8.65 7.92
CA GLY A 370 10.12 7.57 8.62
C GLY A 370 10.74 7.29 9.98
N CYS A 371 12.07 7.21 10.07
CA CYS A 371 12.79 7.08 11.36
C CYS A 371 12.58 8.30 12.27
N VAL A 372 12.63 9.52 11.73
CA VAL A 372 12.33 10.75 12.49
C VAL A 372 10.90 10.71 13.04
N ALA A 373 9.92 10.29 12.23
CA ALA A 373 8.55 10.14 12.68
C ALA A 373 8.42 9.10 13.79
N GLY A 374 9.08 7.95 13.65
CA GLY A 374 9.11 6.90 14.67
C GLY A 374 9.71 7.39 16.00
N TRP A 375 10.83 8.12 15.93
CA TRP A 375 11.46 8.75 17.08
C TRP A 375 10.56 9.80 17.75
N TYR A 376 9.98 10.69 16.95
CA TYR A 376 9.07 11.72 17.43
C TYR A 376 7.88 11.11 18.17
N CYS A 377 7.16 10.17 17.54
CA CYS A 377 6.00 9.50 18.14
C CYS A 377 6.36 8.80 19.46
N THR A 378 7.53 8.16 19.52
CA THR A 378 8.00 7.46 20.73
C THR A 378 8.32 8.41 21.88
N ARG A 379 8.85 9.60 21.55
CA ARG A 379 9.31 10.58 22.53
C ARG A 379 8.17 11.46 23.04
N THR A 380 7.34 11.96 22.13
CA THR A 380 6.26 12.91 22.42
C THR A 380 4.95 12.22 22.77
N ARG A 381 4.78 10.93 22.42
CA ARG A 381 3.50 10.19 22.49
C ARG A 381 2.38 10.88 21.70
N ARG A 382 2.77 11.65 20.67
CA ARG A 382 1.88 12.45 19.85
C ARG A 382 2.05 12.14 18.38
N VAL A 383 0.93 12.06 17.67
CA VAL A 383 0.86 11.62 16.26
C VAL A 383 0.14 12.63 15.38
N ARG A 384 -0.83 13.36 15.91
CA ARG A 384 -1.69 14.26 15.14
C ARG A 384 -0.89 15.33 14.41
N TRP A 385 -0.10 16.11 15.15
CA TRP A 385 0.57 17.29 14.58
C TRP A 385 1.66 16.95 13.57
N ILE A 386 2.36 15.83 13.77
CA ILE A 386 3.36 15.36 12.81
C ILE A 386 2.71 14.84 11.53
N THR A 387 1.55 14.19 11.60
CA THR A 387 0.77 13.79 10.42
C THR A 387 0.23 15.00 9.66
N VAL A 388 -0.31 16.01 10.35
CA VAL A 388 -0.77 17.27 9.72
C VAL A 388 0.38 17.97 9.00
N ALA A 389 1.54 18.11 9.65
CA ALA A 389 2.72 18.72 9.05
C ALA A 389 3.18 17.98 7.79
N ALA A 390 3.14 16.65 7.80
CA ALA A 390 3.50 15.84 6.63
C ALA A 390 2.52 16.02 5.46
N PHE A 391 1.21 16.12 5.71
CA PHE A 391 0.26 16.46 4.65
C PHE A 391 0.45 17.88 4.11
N LEU A 392 0.78 18.86 4.95
CA LEU A 392 1.10 20.21 4.50
C LEU A 392 2.36 20.24 3.62
N LEU A 393 3.40 19.48 3.98
CA LEU A 393 4.59 19.32 3.14
C LEU A 393 4.27 18.63 1.81
N LEU A 394 3.36 17.66 1.81
CA LEU A 394 2.92 16.98 0.60
C LEU A 394 2.12 17.94 -0.32
N ILE A 395 1.30 18.82 0.25
CA ILE A 395 0.62 19.89 -0.49
C ILE A 395 1.65 20.85 -1.10
N ALA A 396 2.66 21.27 -0.33
CA ALA A 396 3.73 22.13 -0.83
C ALA A 396 4.47 21.49 -2.01
N PHE A 397 4.75 20.18 -1.93
CA PHE A 397 5.30 19.43 -3.06
C PHE A 397 4.41 19.50 -4.31
N PHE A 398 3.10 19.26 -4.17
CA PHE A 398 2.18 19.32 -5.31
C PHE A 398 2.06 20.72 -5.91
N VAL A 399 2.08 21.77 -5.06
CA VAL A 399 2.11 23.16 -5.53
C VAL A 399 3.40 23.44 -6.30
N CYS A 400 4.56 23.04 -5.77
CA CYS A 400 5.84 23.20 -6.44
C CYS A 400 5.88 22.50 -7.80
N MET A 401 5.43 21.25 -7.87
CA MET A 401 5.37 20.49 -9.13
C MET A 401 4.34 21.07 -10.13
N ALA A 402 3.24 21.65 -9.64
CA ALA A 402 2.27 22.32 -10.49
C ALA A 402 2.81 23.65 -11.07
N THR A 403 3.75 24.29 -10.39
CA THR A 403 4.44 25.51 -10.87
C THR A 403 5.74 25.22 -11.64
N SER A 404 6.14 23.95 -11.75
CA SER A 404 7.35 23.58 -12.48
C SER A 404 7.16 23.76 -13.99
N ASP A 405 8.07 24.53 -14.58
CA ASP A 405 8.16 24.70 -16.03
C ASP A 405 9.41 23.98 -16.57
N ARG A 406 9.70 24.16 -17.87
CA ARG A 406 10.85 23.54 -18.56
C ARG A 406 12.21 23.97 -17.98
N GLY A 407 12.29 25.17 -17.40
CA GLY A 407 13.51 25.70 -16.78
C GLY A 407 13.73 25.28 -15.32
N SER A 408 12.81 24.54 -14.71
CA SER A 408 12.85 24.20 -13.28
C SER A 408 13.72 22.98 -12.94
N ASP A 409 14.68 22.61 -13.79
CA ASP A 409 15.46 21.36 -13.67
C ASP A 409 16.12 21.20 -12.29
N ASP A 410 16.85 22.22 -11.85
CA ASP A 410 17.53 22.23 -10.55
C ASP A 410 16.56 22.17 -9.37
N ALA A 411 15.39 22.81 -9.49
CA ALA A 411 14.40 22.89 -8.42
C ALA A 411 13.72 21.54 -8.15
N VAL A 412 13.54 20.72 -9.20
CA VAL A 412 12.89 19.40 -9.11
C VAL A 412 13.68 18.43 -8.22
N TRP A 413 15.00 18.58 -8.13
CA TRP A 413 15.81 17.83 -7.15
C TRP A 413 15.39 18.12 -5.71
N GLY A 414 15.13 19.40 -5.38
CA GLY A 414 14.61 19.81 -4.08
C GLY A 414 13.18 19.34 -3.84
N TYR A 415 12.34 19.30 -4.87
CA TYR A 415 10.96 18.83 -4.76
C TYR A 415 10.87 17.33 -4.46
N ALA A 416 11.80 16.53 -4.99
CA ALA A 416 11.91 15.10 -4.65
C ALA A 416 12.17 14.87 -3.14
N VAL A 417 12.89 15.80 -2.49
CA VAL A 417 13.14 15.77 -1.04
C VAL A 417 11.85 16.00 -0.27
N LEU A 418 11.10 17.06 -0.59
CA LEU A 418 9.81 17.38 0.07
C LEU A 418 8.83 16.21 -0.01
N MET A 419 8.78 15.57 -1.18
CA MET A 419 8.00 14.37 -1.42
C MET A 419 8.44 13.20 -0.52
N GLY A 420 9.74 12.89 -0.48
CA GLY A 420 10.27 11.81 0.35
C GLY A 420 10.01 12.03 1.85
N VAL A 421 10.23 13.25 2.33
CA VAL A 421 9.95 13.66 3.73
C VAL A 421 8.50 13.35 4.10
N SER A 422 7.57 13.77 3.24
CA SER A 422 6.14 13.65 3.49
C SER A 422 5.69 12.19 3.55
N PHE A 423 6.06 11.37 2.56
CA PHE A 423 5.67 9.95 2.52
C PHE A 423 6.26 9.13 3.67
N GLY A 424 7.50 9.42 4.08
CA GLY A 424 8.14 8.75 5.21
C GLY A 424 7.35 8.95 6.50
N ILE A 425 6.97 10.20 6.77
CA ILE A 425 6.20 10.54 7.97
C ILE A 425 4.77 9.99 7.88
N LEU A 426 4.09 10.14 6.74
CA LEU A 426 2.69 9.73 6.58
C LEU A 426 2.51 8.22 6.76
N LEU A 427 3.31 7.40 6.07
CA LEU A 427 3.19 5.94 6.19
C LEU A 427 3.45 5.46 7.61
N THR A 428 4.50 5.96 8.26
CA THR A 428 4.82 5.58 9.63
C THR A 428 3.72 6.01 10.61
N THR A 429 3.26 7.25 10.51
CA THR A 429 2.29 7.82 11.49
C THR A 429 0.88 7.28 11.31
N LEU A 430 0.38 7.16 10.07
CA LEU A 430 -0.98 6.69 9.78
C LEU A 430 -1.18 5.24 10.20
N ILE A 431 -0.20 4.37 9.92
CA ILE A 431 -0.26 2.97 10.36
C ILE A 431 -0.17 2.88 11.89
N THR A 432 0.70 3.68 12.52
CA THR A 432 0.83 3.72 13.98
C THR A 432 -0.49 4.13 14.64
N VAL A 433 -1.15 5.19 14.14
CA VAL A 433 -2.48 5.64 14.61
C VAL A 433 -3.51 4.52 14.46
N ALA A 434 -3.64 3.94 13.27
CA ALA A 434 -4.62 2.90 13.01
C ALA A 434 -4.46 1.70 13.95
N GLN A 435 -3.22 1.30 14.22
CA GLN A 435 -2.93 0.18 15.13
C GLN A 435 -3.14 0.53 16.61
N LEU A 436 -2.85 1.76 17.04
CA LEU A 436 -3.08 2.21 18.42
C LEU A 436 -4.56 2.31 18.75
N SER A 437 -5.36 2.77 17.79
CA SER A 437 -6.82 2.91 17.93
C SER A 437 -7.59 1.59 17.85
N THR A 438 -6.90 0.49 17.48
CA THR A 438 -7.51 -0.82 17.26
C THR A 438 -7.29 -1.76 18.45
N PRO A 439 -8.29 -2.57 18.85
CA PRO A 439 -8.09 -3.63 19.83
C PRO A 439 -6.97 -4.60 19.41
N PRO A 440 -6.10 -5.07 20.33
CA PRO A 440 -4.99 -5.96 19.98
C PRO A 440 -5.40 -7.22 19.20
N GLU A 441 -6.59 -7.76 19.49
CA GLU A 441 -7.15 -8.94 18.82
C GLU A 441 -7.50 -8.71 17.34
N LEU A 442 -7.74 -7.45 16.95
CA LEU A 442 -8.16 -7.06 15.60
C LEU A 442 -7.07 -6.34 14.82
N ILE A 443 -5.84 -6.24 15.37
CA ILE A 443 -4.74 -5.47 14.77
C ILE A 443 -4.39 -5.94 13.35
N SER A 444 -4.54 -7.24 13.08
CA SER A 444 -4.29 -7.83 11.76
C SER A 444 -5.35 -7.48 10.75
N ILE A 445 -6.63 -7.72 11.07
CA ILE A 445 -7.76 -7.36 10.21
C ILE A 445 -7.71 -5.87 9.92
N ALA A 446 -7.46 -5.04 10.94
CA ALA A 446 -7.30 -3.60 10.78
C ALA A 446 -6.15 -3.24 9.83
N SER A 447 -4.97 -3.83 10.01
CA SER A 447 -3.81 -3.56 9.13
C SER A 447 -4.06 -4.04 7.70
N GLY A 448 -4.69 -5.21 7.53
CA GLY A 448 -5.12 -5.74 6.23
C GLY A 448 -6.07 -4.80 5.51
N LEU A 449 -7.12 -4.35 6.21
CA LEU A 449 -8.06 -3.36 5.70
C LEU A 449 -7.37 -2.04 5.38
N PHE A 450 -6.45 -1.58 6.25
CA PHE A 450 -5.74 -0.32 6.08
C PHE A 450 -4.91 -0.28 4.81
N ILE A 451 -4.11 -1.33 4.56
CA ILE A 451 -3.31 -1.48 3.34
C ILE A 451 -4.21 -1.69 2.11
N GLY A 452 -5.33 -2.39 2.25
CA GLY A 452 -6.34 -2.54 1.20
C GLY A 452 -6.94 -1.19 0.78
N VAL A 453 -7.40 -0.39 1.75
CA VAL A 453 -7.96 0.96 1.54
C VAL A 453 -6.94 1.89 0.89
N ARG A 454 -5.69 1.87 1.37
CA ARG A 454 -4.58 2.60 0.76
C ARG A 454 -4.42 2.25 -0.73
N SER A 455 -4.40 0.97 -1.04
CA SER A 455 -4.14 0.47 -2.39
C SER A 455 -5.32 0.80 -3.32
N LEU A 456 -6.55 0.68 -2.83
CA LEU A 456 -7.76 1.13 -3.53
C LEU A 456 -7.69 2.63 -3.87
N GLY A 457 -7.29 3.48 -2.92
CA GLY A 457 -7.09 4.92 -3.17
C GLY A 457 -6.08 5.19 -4.27
N GLY A 458 -5.01 4.39 -4.32
CA GLY A 458 -4.01 4.42 -5.37
C GLY A 458 -4.56 4.11 -6.77
N THR A 459 -5.33 3.03 -6.90
CA THR A 459 -5.92 2.64 -8.18
C THR A 459 -6.96 3.65 -8.68
N VAL A 460 -7.78 4.19 -7.78
CA VAL A 460 -8.72 5.29 -8.10
C VAL A 460 -7.96 6.53 -8.57
N GLY A 461 -6.91 6.90 -7.84
CA GLY A 461 -6.04 8.02 -8.17
C GLY A 461 -5.46 7.92 -9.56
N LEU A 462 -4.83 6.79 -9.88
CA LEU A 462 -4.21 6.55 -11.18
C LEU A 462 -5.19 6.77 -12.34
N ALA A 463 -6.42 6.30 -12.21
CA ALA A 463 -7.43 6.48 -13.24
C ALA A 463 -7.90 7.93 -13.40
N ILE A 464 -8.07 8.65 -12.29
CA ILE A 464 -8.37 10.08 -12.32
C ILE A 464 -7.24 10.85 -13.03
N TYR A 465 -5.99 10.58 -12.66
CA TYR A 465 -4.85 11.27 -13.27
C TYR A 465 -4.67 10.90 -14.74
N ASN A 466 -4.87 9.65 -15.13
CA ASN A 466 -4.86 9.23 -16.53
C ASN A 466 -5.93 9.98 -17.33
N ALA A 467 -7.15 10.09 -16.80
CA ALA A 467 -8.21 10.82 -17.47
C ALA A 467 -7.87 12.32 -17.61
N VAL A 468 -7.37 12.96 -16.55
CA VAL A 468 -6.96 14.38 -16.54
C VAL A 468 -5.80 14.63 -17.51
N PHE A 469 -4.79 13.76 -17.49
CA PHE A 469 -3.62 13.86 -18.35
C PHE A 469 -3.97 13.67 -19.83
N ASN A 470 -4.75 12.62 -20.16
CA ASN A 470 -5.16 12.32 -21.52
C ASN A 470 -6.09 13.40 -22.10
N GLU A 471 -6.96 13.98 -21.26
CA GLU A 471 -7.80 15.10 -21.67
C GLU A 471 -6.96 16.31 -22.10
N ALA A 472 -5.94 16.66 -21.33
CA ALA A 472 -5.03 17.76 -21.68
C ALA A 472 -4.16 17.40 -22.90
N MET A 473 -3.71 16.15 -23.02
CA MET A 473 -2.98 15.65 -24.20
C MET A 473 -3.82 15.61 -25.49
N SER A 474 -5.14 15.50 -25.41
CA SER A 474 -6.00 15.55 -26.61
C SER A 474 -5.87 16.87 -27.38
N ARG A 475 -5.42 17.93 -26.71
CA ARG A 475 -5.20 19.27 -27.29
C ARG A 475 -3.84 19.43 -27.97
N VAL A 476 -2.96 18.43 -27.91
CA VAL A 476 -1.62 18.48 -28.55
C VAL A 476 -1.74 18.82 -30.04
N GLY A 477 -2.69 18.22 -30.76
CA GLY A 477 -2.86 18.50 -32.19
C GLY A 477 -3.25 19.94 -32.49
N GLN A 478 -4.08 20.55 -31.62
CA GLN A 478 -4.45 21.96 -31.74
C GLN A 478 -3.27 22.87 -31.40
N ASN A 479 -2.62 22.65 -30.25
CA ASN A 479 -1.51 23.48 -29.78
C ASN A 479 -0.30 23.44 -30.73
N VAL A 480 0.02 22.26 -31.28
CA VAL A 480 1.07 22.12 -32.29
C VAL A 480 0.62 22.77 -33.59
N GLY A 481 -0.62 22.58 -34.02
CA GLY A 481 -1.17 23.20 -35.23
C GLY A 481 -1.11 24.73 -35.20
N ASP A 482 -1.45 25.33 -34.06
CA ASP A 482 -1.45 26.78 -33.87
C ASP A 482 -0.06 27.41 -34.00
N THR A 483 1.03 26.64 -33.79
CA THR A 483 2.41 27.12 -33.98
C THR A 483 2.98 26.77 -35.34
N VAL A 484 2.79 25.54 -35.83
CA VAL A 484 3.46 25.06 -37.06
C VAL A 484 2.74 25.42 -38.36
N VAL A 485 1.41 25.62 -38.33
CA VAL A 485 0.64 25.99 -39.53
C VAL A 485 0.99 27.41 -39.99
N PRO A 486 1.11 28.42 -39.10
CA PRO A 486 1.61 29.75 -39.49
C PRO A 486 3.04 29.74 -40.04
N GLU A 487 3.87 28.78 -39.62
CA GLU A 487 5.26 28.63 -40.07
C GLU A 487 5.40 27.93 -41.44
N GLY A 488 4.28 27.49 -42.03
CA GLY A 488 4.23 26.98 -43.40
C GLY A 488 3.96 25.48 -43.54
N LEU A 489 3.64 24.77 -42.45
CA LEU A 489 3.18 23.38 -42.54
C LEU A 489 1.77 23.32 -43.14
N ALA A 490 1.56 22.42 -44.12
CA ALA A 490 0.23 22.16 -44.66
C ALA A 490 -0.69 21.54 -43.61
N VAL A 491 -1.94 22.01 -43.54
CA VAL A 491 -2.95 21.51 -42.59
C VAL A 491 -3.20 20.00 -42.75
N ASP A 492 -3.11 19.50 -43.98
CA ASP A 492 -3.31 18.09 -44.30
C ASP A 492 -2.20 17.18 -43.72
N ASP A 493 -0.99 17.73 -43.53
CA ASP A 493 0.18 16.99 -43.00
C ASP A 493 0.29 17.06 -41.48
N LEU A 494 -0.50 17.92 -40.82
CA LEU A 494 -0.48 18.13 -39.36
C LEU A 494 -0.70 16.83 -38.54
N PRO A 495 -1.67 15.95 -38.85
CA PRO A 495 -1.87 14.71 -38.09
C PRO A 495 -0.66 13.77 -38.16
N ALA A 496 -0.03 13.68 -39.34
CA ALA A 496 1.16 12.85 -39.54
C ALA A 496 2.37 13.44 -38.82
N PHE A 497 2.52 14.76 -38.86
CA PHE A 497 3.56 15.50 -38.13
C PHE A 497 3.44 15.29 -36.62
N VAL A 498 2.25 15.51 -36.05
CA VAL A 498 1.99 15.32 -34.62
C VAL A 498 2.25 13.86 -34.20
N ALA A 499 1.82 12.88 -34.99
CA ALA A 499 2.06 11.47 -34.71
C ALA A 499 3.57 11.11 -34.74
N ALA A 500 4.33 11.68 -35.68
CA ALA A 500 5.78 11.49 -35.76
C ALA A 500 6.51 12.19 -34.60
N LEU A 501 6.04 13.37 -34.20
CA LEU A 501 6.58 14.19 -33.12
C LEU A 501 6.40 13.50 -31.75
N VAL A 502 5.21 13.00 -31.46
CA VAL A 502 4.91 12.28 -30.20
C VAL A 502 5.75 11.00 -30.09
N LYS A 503 6.00 10.32 -31.21
CA LYS A 503 6.86 9.12 -31.25
C LYS A 503 8.36 9.43 -31.25
N ARG A 504 8.75 10.72 -31.26
CA ARG A 504 10.14 11.17 -31.43
C ARG A 504 10.82 10.52 -32.65
N ASN A 505 10.09 10.35 -33.74
CA ASN A 505 10.61 9.71 -34.95
C ASN A 505 11.12 10.77 -35.94
N GLU A 506 12.40 11.13 -35.81
CA GLU A 506 13.07 12.13 -36.65
C GLU A 506 13.03 11.79 -38.14
N THR A 507 13.15 10.50 -38.50
CA THR A 507 13.11 10.07 -39.91
C THR A 507 11.73 10.29 -40.55
N ALA A 508 10.66 10.10 -39.77
CA ALA A 508 9.31 10.37 -40.23
C ALA A 508 9.03 11.88 -40.32
N LEU A 509 9.58 12.69 -39.41
CA LEU A 509 9.44 14.14 -39.44
C LEU A 509 10.10 14.76 -40.68
N LEU A 510 11.31 14.32 -41.01
CA LEU A 510 12.05 14.79 -42.21
C LEU A 510 11.45 14.29 -43.54
N GLY A 511 10.61 13.26 -43.50
CA GLY A 511 9.93 12.71 -44.67
C GLY A 511 8.67 13.49 -45.08
N ILE A 512 8.19 14.41 -44.25
CA ILE A 512 7.00 15.22 -44.52
C ILE A 512 7.39 16.43 -45.38
N ARG A 513 6.57 16.74 -46.39
CA ARG A 513 6.87 17.80 -47.37
C ARG A 513 6.81 19.17 -46.70
N GLY A 514 7.82 20.01 -46.93
CA GLY A 514 7.85 21.39 -46.43
C GLY A 514 8.29 21.55 -44.97
N VAL A 515 8.64 20.47 -44.27
CA VAL A 515 9.16 20.53 -42.90
C VAL A 515 10.61 21.02 -42.89
N THR A 516 10.85 22.14 -42.21
CA THR A 516 12.18 22.66 -41.89
C THR A 516 12.58 22.28 -40.45
N PRO A 517 13.88 22.29 -40.11
CA PRO A 517 14.32 22.09 -38.72
C PRO A 517 13.68 23.08 -37.73
N GLU A 518 13.36 24.29 -38.18
CA GLU A 518 12.69 25.33 -37.38
C GLU A 518 11.24 24.93 -37.04
N ILE A 519 10.48 24.41 -38.01
CA ILE A 519 9.12 23.89 -37.79
C ILE A 519 9.14 22.70 -36.81
N ILE A 520 10.17 21.84 -36.90
CA ILE A 520 10.36 20.73 -35.96
C ILE A 520 10.58 21.27 -34.55
N ASP A 521 11.45 22.27 -34.36
CA ASP A 521 11.75 22.85 -33.05
C ASP A 521 10.55 23.56 -32.42
N SER A 522 9.80 24.34 -33.22
CA SER A 522 8.53 24.96 -32.81
C SER A 522 7.48 23.92 -32.45
N GLY A 523 7.38 22.83 -33.21
CA GLY A 523 6.50 21.70 -32.92
C GLY A 523 6.87 20.98 -31.63
N VAL A 524 8.16 20.67 -31.42
CA VAL A 524 8.69 20.06 -30.19
C VAL A 524 8.40 20.96 -28.99
N THR A 525 8.57 22.27 -29.15
CA THR A 525 8.30 23.24 -28.09
C THR A 525 6.82 23.25 -27.71
N ALA A 526 5.91 23.36 -28.69
CA ALA A 526 4.47 23.30 -28.44
C ALA A 526 4.02 21.97 -27.81
N LEU A 527 4.65 20.85 -28.20
CA LEU A 527 4.41 19.55 -27.59
C LEU A 527 4.84 19.54 -26.11
N LEU A 528 6.04 20.01 -25.81
CA LEU A 528 6.57 20.06 -24.44
C LEU A 528 5.75 21.00 -23.55
N ASP A 529 5.28 22.13 -24.07
CA ASP A 529 4.41 23.05 -23.34
C ASP A 529 3.05 22.40 -23.05
N THR A 530 2.52 21.61 -23.98
CA THR A 530 1.32 20.81 -23.74
C THR A 530 1.56 19.74 -22.67
N TYR A 531 2.74 19.11 -22.63
CA TYR A 531 3.13 18.21 -21.54
C TYR A 531 3.17 18.92 -20.19
N VAL A 532 3.76 20.12 -20.10
CA VAL A 532 3.80 20.91 -18.87
C VAL A 532 2.38 21.18 -18.35
N VAL A 533 1.46 21.60 -19.22
CA VAL A 533 0.06 21.85 -18.84
C VAL A 533 -0.62 20.56 -18.35
N SER A 534 -0.41 19.44 -19.03
CA SER A 534 -0.98 18.15 -18.63
C SER A 534 -0.46 17.68 -17.27
N PHE A 535 0.85 17.79 -17.03
CA PHE A 535 1.44 17.47 -15.72
C PHE A 535 0.89 18.39 -14.64
N ARG A 536 0.81 19.70 -14.91
CA ARG A 536 0.26 20.68 -13.98
C ARG A 536 -1.17 20.33 -13.53
N HIS A 537 -2.04 19.93 -14.46
CA HIS A 537 -3.41 19.51 -14.10
C HIS A 537 -3.43 18.28 -13.19
N VAL A 538 -2.55 17.30 -13.43
CA VAL A 538 -2.41 16.12 -12.57
C VAL A 538 -1.98 16.51 -11.15
N TRP A 539 -0.96 17.37 -11.02
CA TRP A 539 -0.45 17.80 -9.72
C TRP A 539 -1.45 18.65 -8.93
N ILE A 540 -2.18 19.56 -9.59
CA ILE A 540 -3.26 20.34 -8.95
C ILE A 540 -4.35 19.40 -8.43
N THR A 541 -4.77 18.44 -9.25
CA THR A 541 -5.80 17.47 -8.88
C THR A 541 -5.38 16.65 -7.66
N ALA A 542 -4.14 16.13 -7.66
CA ALA A 542 -3.59 15.40 -6.53
C ALA A 542 -3.52 16.28 -5.26
N GLY A 543 -3.06 17.53 -5.40
CA GLY A 543 -2.99 18.50 -4.32
C GLY A 543 -4.35 18.76 -3.66
N CYS A 544 -5.42 18.91 -4.44
CA CYS A 544 -6.77 19.10 -3.91
C CYS A 544 -7.23 17.95 -3.01
N PHE A 545 -6.96 16.70 -3.40
CA PHE A 545 -7.29 15.55 -2.56
C PHE A 545 -6.46 15.50 -1.26
N VAL A 546 -5.19 15.90 -1.32
CA VAL A 546 -4.33 15.95 -0.13
C VAL A 546 -4.74 17.05 0.84
N VAL A 547 -5.30 18.18 0.36
CA VAL A 547 -5.91 19.20 1.24
C VAL A 547 -7.02 18.60 2.09
N VAL A 548 -7.87 17.74 1.51
CA VAL A 548 -8.91 17.03 2.26
C VAL A 548 -8.29 16.10 3.32
N ALA A 549 -7.19 15.43 2.98
CA ALA A 549 -6.46 14.56 3.92
C ALA A 549 -5.85 15.35 5.09
N ALA A 550 -5.27 16.52 4.79
CA ALA A 550 -4.75 17.43 5.80
C ALA A 550 -5.84 17.86 6.78
N ILE A 551 -7.00 18.30 6.27
CA ILE A 551 -8.15 18.68 7.08
C ILE A 551 -8.64 17.49 7.93
N ALA A 552 -8.80 16.31 7.33
CA ALA A 552 -9.19 15.09 8.05
C ALA A 552 -8.21 14.75 9.18
N SER A 553 -6.91 14.88 8.93
CA SER A 553 -5.86 14.59 9.93
C SER A 553 -5.89 15.52 11.15
N VAL A 554 -6.44 16.74 11.02
CA VAL A 554 -6.66 17.65 12.16
C VAL A 554 -7.68 17.07 13.14
N PHE A 555 -8.60 16.20 12.70
CA PHE A 555 -9.60 15.61 13.60
C PHE A 555 -9.11 14.38 14.36
N LEU A 556 -7.87 13.93 14.11
CA LEU A 556 -7.23 12.88 14.90
C LEU A 556 -7.15 13.30 16.38
N MET A 557 -7.54 12.38 17.25
CA MET A 557 -7.39 12.50 18.70
C MET A 557 -6.03 11.93 19.11
N GLU A 558 -5.33 12.65 19.99
CA GLU A 558 -4.11 12.13 20.60
C GLU A 558 -4.48 11.02 21.60
N GLU A 559 -3.87 9.85 21.45
CA GLU A 559 -4.06 8.70 22.34
C GLU A 559 -2.84 8.52 23.25
N GLU A 560 -2.45 9.56 24.00
CA GLU A 560 -1.23 9.55 24.83
C GLU A 560 -1.18 8.34 25.78
N ASN A 561 -2.34 7.86 26.25
CA ASN A 561 -2.48 6.71 27.14
C ASN A 561 -2.24 5.35 26.46
N GLU A 562 -2.45 5.26 25.14
CA GLU A 562 -2.24 4.01 24.41
C GLU A 562 -0.74 3.78 24.09
N PHE A 563 0.11 4.80 24.28
CA PHE A 563 1.59 4.70 24.23
C PHE A 563 2.20 4.12 25.52
N ASN A 564 1.76 2.93 25.93
CA ASN A 564 2.27 2.21 27.11
C ASN A 564 3.35 1.16 26.77
N MET A 565 3.95 0.55 27.79
CA MET A 565 5.04 -0.43 27.61
C MET A 565 4.56 -1.87 27.38
N ARG A 566 3.25 -2.08 27.33
CA ARG A 566 2.64 -3.37 27.02
C ARG A 566 3.08 -3.87 25.64
N ILE A 567 3.35 -5.17 25.55
CA ILE A 567 3.62 -5.90 24.30
C ILE A 567 2.42 -6.80 24.04
N ASP A 568 1.83 -6.73 22.84
CA ASP A 568 0.60 -7.47 22.53
C ASP A 568 0.88 -8.95 22.24
N ASN A 569 2.00 -9.26 21.58
CA ASN A 569 2.40 -10.62 21.26
C ASN A 569 3.91 -10.83 21.44
N PRO A 570 4.39 -10.99 22.68
CA PRO A 570 5.81 -11.16 22.95
C PRO A 570 6.33 -12.48 22.37
N ILE A 571 7.51 -12.45 21.73
CA ILE A 571 8.18 -13.66 21.25
C ILE A 571 8.80 -14.42 22.44
N GLU A 572 9.28 -13.70 23.45
CA GLU A 572 9.82 -14.28 24.68
C GLU A 572 8.73 -14.52 25.75
N LYS A 573 9.03 -15.34 26.75
CA LYS A 573 8.13 -15.55 27.89
C LYS A 573 8.00 -14.25 28.70
N ARG A 574 6.81 -13.98 29.24
CA ARG A 574 6.53 -12.76 30.03
C ARG A 574 7.51 -12.61 31.22
N GLU A 575 7.91 -13.72 31.84
CA GLU A 575 8.89 -13.75 32.94
C GLU A 575 10.28 -13.26 32.51
N GLU A 576 10.72 -13.55 31.28
CA GLU A 576 12.02 -13.11 30.74
C GLU A 576 12.03 -11.62 30.36
N LEU A 577 10.86 -11.05 30.04
CA LEU A 577 10.72 -9.66 29.62
C LEU A 577 10.69 -8.67 30.78
N TYR A 578 10.17 -9.08 31.93
CA TYR A 578 9.93 -8.24 33.10
C TYR A 578 10.73 -8.66 34.36
N SER A 579 11.64 -9.64 34.25
CA SER A 579 12.58 -9.95 35.33
C SER A 579 13.55 -8.77 35.55
N THR A 580 13.57 -8.25 36.78
CA THR A 580 14.46 -7.17 37.25
C THR A 580 15.94 -7.46 37.05
#